data_AF-A0A8T2YJZ3-F1
#
_entry.id   AF-A0A8T2YJZ3-F1
#
_cell.length_a   1.000
_cell.length_b   1.000
_cell.length_c   1.000
_cell.angle_alpha   90.00
_cell.angle_beta   90.00
_cell.angle_gamma   90.00
#
_symmetry.space_group_name_H-M   'P 1'
#
loop_
_entity.id
_entity.type
_entity.pdbx_description
1 polymer ?
#
loop_
_entity_poly.entity_id
_entity_poly.type
_entity_poly.pdbx_seq_one_letter_code
_entity_poly.pdbx_strand_id
1 'polypeptide(L)'
;MSNNEEHVEEISTTNGDSFENVKQRLKDRSKKVAQTKEILSKQAVKIAKQAGEHESFINKVTHLLGVLGFGGFCFLLGARPQDIPYAYCFFYVTFVPLRWIYYRFKKSHYYLLDFCYYANTIFLVDLLLYPKNEKLFMVCFSFAEGPLAWALIVWRCSLVFSSVDKLVSALIHLLPGLVFFTIRWWNPATFEAMHQEETSRRVSWPYGVEDKSYLMTWLFWVPLFAYTLWQALYFLIVDVLRRQRLLRDPEVMTSYRFGVLFQHGYLHTCGLTICVGFYCAYNRNLSTL
;
A
#
# COMPACT_ATOMS: atom_id res chain seq x y z
N MET A 1 -70.16 -38.89 49.54
CA MET A 1 -69.16 -37.83 49.29
C MET A 1 -67.76 -38.45 49.12
N SER A 2 -67.58 -39.55 48.36
CA SER A 2 -66.29 -40.27 48.29
C SER A 2 -65.59 -40.23 46.93
N ASN A 3 -66.20 -39.66 45.88
CA ASN A 3 -65.62 -39.70 44.52
C ASN A 3 -64.75 -38.48 44.16
N ASN A 4 -64.62 -37.50 45.07
CA ASN A 4 -63.83 -36.28 44.80
C ASN A 4 -62.42 -36.32 45.39
N GLU A 5 -62.10 -37.26 46.29
CA GLU A 5 -60.76 -37.34 46.90
C GLU A 5 -59.80 -38.20 46.06
N GLU A 6 -60.24 -39.33 45.49
CA GLU A 6 -59.42 -40.15 44.58
C GLU A 6 -59.01 -39.39 43.30
N HIS A 7 -59.90 -38.55 42.77
CA HIS A 7 -59.64 -37.81 41.53
C HIS A 7 -58.62 -36.65 41.72
N VAL A 8 -58.40 -36.21 42.97
CA VAL A 8 -57.44 -35.13 43.31
C VAL A 8 -56.05 -35.69 43.62
N GLU A 9 -55.95 -36.89 44.19
CA GLU A 9 -54.67 -37.60 44.37
C GLU A 9 -54.09 -38.11 43.05
N GLU A 10 -54.91 -38.56 42.10
CA GLU A 10 -54.44 -39.02 40.78
C GLU A 10 -53.97 -37.85 39.88
N ILE A 11 -54.62 -36.67 39.97
CA ILE A 11 -54.21 -35.47 39.21
C ILE A 11 -52.94 -34.83 39.78
N SER A 12 -52.72 -34.90 41.10
CA SER A 12 -51.54 -34.31 41.75
C SER A 12 -50.27 -35.15 41.55
N THR A 13 -50.39 -36.49 41.54
CA THR A 13 -49.28 -37.41 41.25
C THR A 13 -48.85 -37.38 39.79
N THR A 14 -49.80 -37.36 38.85
CA THR A 14 -49.50 -37.33 37.40
C THR A 14 -48.85 -36.00 36.96
N ASN A 15 -49.22 -34.87 37.57
CA ASN A 15 -48.63 -33.57 37.27
C ASN A 15 -47.22 -33.40 37.87
N GLY A 16 -46.94 -33.99 39.04
CA GLY A 16 -45.61 -33.99 39.66
C GLY A 16 -44.56 -34.74 38.83
N ASP A 17 -44.92 -35.92 38.32
CA ASP A 17 -44.04 -36.73 37.48
C ASP A 17 -43.78 -36.11 36.10
N SER A 18 -44.77 -35.42 35.53
CA SER A 18 -44.61 -34.69 34.26
C SER A 18 -43.63 -33.52 34.40
N PHE A 19 -43.73 -32.76 35.50
CA PHE A 19 -42.91 -31.57 35.72
C PHE A 19 -41.44 -31.90 36.02
N GLU A 20 -41.18 -32.92 36.85
CA GLU A 20 -39.83 -33.40 37.13
C GLU A 20 -39.17 -33.98 35.86
N ASN A 21 -39.90 -34.71 35.02
CA ASN A 21 -39.40 -35.19 33.72
C ASN A 21 -39.01 -34.04 32.77
N VAL A 22 -39.78 -32.95 32.72
CA VAL A 22 -39.46 -31.77 31.91
C VAL A 22 -38.19 -31.08 32.43
N LYS A 23 -38.07 -30.91 33.75
CA LYS A 23 -36.89 -30.33 34.41
C LYS A 23 -35.63 -31.16 34.17
N GLN A 24 -35.73 -32.49 34.21
CA GLN A 24 -34.66 -33.42 33.88
C GLN A 24 -34.17 -33.21 32.43
N ARG A 25 -35.10 -33.14 31.47
CA ARG A 25 -34.80 -32.90 30.04
C ARG A 25 -34.13 -31.55 29.78
N LEU A 26 -34.55 -30.49 30.49
CA LEU A 26 -33.91 -29.18 30.40
C LEU A 26 -32.48 -29.21 30.93
N LYS A 27 -32.24 -29.92 32.05
CA LYS A 27 -30.91 -30.09 32.63
C LYS A 27 -29.98 -30.91 31.73
N ASP A 28 -30.49 -31.95 31.08
CA ASP A 28 -29.73 -32.76 30.11
C ASP A 28 -29.44 -31.99 28.82
N ARG A 29 -30.38 -31.17 28.33
CA ARG A 29 -30.11 -30.24 27.23
C ARG A 29 -29.03 -29.23 27.61
N SER A 30 -29.10 -28.66 28.82
CA SER A 30 -28.08 -27.72 29.31
C SER A 30 -26.69 -28.37 29.37
N LYS A 31 -26.59 -29.62 29.83
CA LYS A 31 -25.33 -30.38 29.85
C LYS A 31 -24.82 -30.68 28.44
N LYS A 32 -25.69 -31.11 27.51
CA LYS A 32 -25.32 -31.33 26.12
C LYS A 32 -24.83 -30.04 25.45
N VAL A 33 -25.52 -28.92 25.65
CA VAL A 33 -25.12 -27.61 25.11
C VAL A 33 -23.78 -27.16 25.69
N ALA A 34 -23.55 -27.36 27.00
CA ALA A 34 -22.26 -27.05 27.63
C ALA A 34 -21.12 -27.90 27.03
N GLN A 35 -21.36 -29.21 26.85
CA GLN A 35 -20.39 -30.12 26.26
C GLN A 35 -20.10 -29.78 24.79
N THR A 36 -21.12 -29.44 23.99
CA THR A 36 -20.95 -29.01 22.60
C THR A 36 -20.19 -27.68 22.50
N LYS A 37 -20.47 -26.71 23.38
CA LYS A 37 -19.72 -25.44 23.46
C LYS A 37 -18.25 -25.69 23.83
N GLU A 38 -17.96 -26.63 24.72
CA GLU A 38 -16.60 -27.00 25.10
C GLU A 38 -15.82 -27.67 23.95
N ILE A 39 -16.49 -28.53 23.16
CA ILE A 39 -15.87 -29.15 21.98
C ILE A 39 -15.58 -28.08 20.92
N LEU A 40 -16.54 -27.18 20.65
CA LEU A 40 -16.36 -26.06 19.72
C LEU A 40 -15.25 -25.10 20.17
N SER A 41 -15.16 -24.78 21.46
CA SER A 41 -14.12 -23.90 21.98
C SER A 41 -12.74 -24.53 21.86
N LYS A 42 -12.59 -25.83 22.17
CA LYS A 42 -11.34 -26.58 21.97
C LYS A 42 -10.93 -26.63 20.50
N GLN A 43 -11.89 -26.83 19.58
CA GLN A 43 -11.62 -26.80 18.14
C GLN A 43 -11.19 -25.41 17.67
N ALA A 44 -11.89 -24.35 18.10
CA ALA A 44 -11.55 -22.97 17.77
C ALA A 44 -10.14 -22.59 18.26
N VAL A 45 -9.77 -22.99 19.49
CA VAL A 45 -8.41 -22.76 20.05
C VAL A 45 -7.36 -23.50 19.23
N LYS A 46 -7.63 -24.74 18.81
CA LYS A 46 -6.70 -25.53 18.00
C LYS A 46 -6.49 -24.91 16.61
N ILE A 47 -7.56 -24.46 15.97
CA ILE A 47 -7.52 -23.74 14.69
C ILE A 47 -6.76 -22.42 14.83
N ALA A 48 -7.05 -21.64 15.87
CA ALA A 48 -6.36 -20.37 16.14
C ALA A 48 -4.86 -20.59 16.38
N LYS A 49 -4.48 -21.64 17.14
CA LYS A 49 -3.09 -22.00 17.38
C LYS A 49 -2.38 -22.40 16.08
N GLN A 50 -2.99 -23.25 15.26
CA GLN A 50 -2.43 -23.67 13.98
C GLN A 50 -2.30 -22.49 12.99
N ALA A 51 -3.30 -21.61 12.93
CA ALA A 51 -3.26 -20.41 12.11
C ALA A 51 -2.14 -19.45 12.55
N GLY A 52 -1.97 -19.23 13.86
CA GLY A 52 -0.91 -18.40 14.40
C GLY A 52 0.49 -18.98 14.17
N GLU A 53 0.66 -20.29 14.30
CA GLU A 53 1.92 -20.97 13.97
C GLU A 53 2.27 -20.80 12.48
N HIS A 54 1.30 -21.00 11.58
CA HIS A 54 1.48 -20.82 10.14
C HIS A 54 1.81 -19.36 9.76
N GLU A 55 1.11 -18.39 10.36
CA GLU A 55 1.38 -16.97 10.16
C GLU A 55 2.81 -16.61 10.62
N SER A 56 3.22 -17.11 11.79
CA SER A 56 4.56 -16.87 12.31
C SER A 56 5.65 -17.46 11.41
N PHE A 57 5.38 -18.62 10.80
CA PHE A 57 6.30 -19.25 9.86
C PHE A 57 6.43 -18.43 8.57
N ILE A 58 5.30 -18.02 7.98
CA ILE A 58 5.29 -17.15 6.78
C ILE A 58 6.03 -15.85 7.06
N ASN A 59 5.80 -15.22 8.21
CA ASN A 59 6.45 -13.96 8.58
C ASN A 59 7.97 -14.12 8.69
N LYS A 60 8.46 -15.25 9.25
CA LYS A 60 9.90 -15.54 9.33
C LYS A 60 10.52 -15.78 7.95
N VAL A 61 9.87 -16.58 7.11
CA VAL A 61 10.36 -16.87 5.75
C VAL A 61 10.37 -15.60 4.90
N THR A 62 9.30 -14.82 4.98
CA THR A 62 9.18 -13.54 4.27
C THR A 62 10.22 -12.54 4.75
N HIS A 63 10.49 -12.49 6.06
CA HIS A 63 11.56 -11.67 6.61
C HIS A 63 12.93 -12.06 6.07
N LEU A 64 13.27 -13.36 6.08
CA LEU A 64 14.54 -13.85 5.55
C LEU A 64 14.69 -13.52 4.05
N LEU A 65 13.68 -13.84 3.24
CA LEU A 65 13.69 -13.55 1.81
C LEU A 65 13.71 -12.05 1.52
N GLY A 66 13.00 -11.25 2.30
CA GLY A 66 12.98 -9.79 2.18
C GLY A 66 14.33 -9.17 2.50
N VAL A 67 15.00 -9.62 3.57
CA VAL A 67 16.35 -9.16 3.92
C VAL A 67 17.38 -9.58 2.88
N LEU A 68 17.34 -10.84 2.41
CA LEU A 68 18.24 -11.32 1.36
C LEU A 68 18.01 -10.59 0.03
N GLY A 69 16.75 -10.40 -0.35
CA GLY A 69 16.39 -9.67 -1.57
C GLY A 69 16.79 -8.20 -1.51
N PHE A 70 16.54 -7.52 -0.39
CA PHE A 70 16.96 -6.13 -0.20
C PHE A 70 18.49 -5.99 -0.12
N GLY A 71 19.17 -6.92 0.56
CA GLY A 71 20.63 -6.98 0.59
C GLY A 71 21.23 -7.21 -0.80
N GLY A 72 20.66 -8.14 -1.57
CA GLY A 72 21.04 -8.39 -2.96
C GLY A 72 20.82 -7.16 -3.85
N PHE A 73 19.73 -6.43 -3.65
CA PHE A 73 19.47 -5.16 -4.33
C PHE A 73 20.51 -4.09 -3.99
N CYS A 74 20.83 -3.90 -2.70
CA CYS A 74 21.88 -2.97 -2.27
C CYS A 74 23.27 -3.36 -2.80
N PHE A 75 23.56 -4.65 -2.88
CA PHE A 75 24.79 -5.15 -3.50
C PHE A 75 24.84 -4.83 -5.00
N LEU A 76 23.74 -5.08 -5.72
CA LEU A 76 23.63 -4.74 -7.15
C LEU A 76 23.80 -3.24 -7.38
N LEU A 77 23.23 -2.41 -6.50
CA LEU A 77 23.37 -0.96 -6.55
C LEU A 77 24.83 -0.52 -6.45
N GLY A 78 25.62 -1.14 -5.57
CA GLY A 78 27.04 -0.82 -5.41
C GLY A 78 27.94 -1.43 -6.50
N ALA A 79 27.66 -2.66 -6.92
CA ALA A 79 28.52 -3.40 -7.85
C ALA A 79 28.23 -3.05 -9.32
N ARG A 80 26.95 -2.89 -9.68
CA ARG A 80 26.52 -2.68 -11.07
C ARG A 80 25.21 -1.87 -11.14
N PRO A 81 25.25 -0.57 -10.79
CA PRO A 81 24.06 0.30 -10.75
C PRO A 81 23.37 0.49 -12.10
N GLN A 82 24.02 0.14 -13.21
CA GLN A 82 23.40 0.18 -14.55
C GLN A 82 22.26 -0.85 -14.70
N ASP A 83 22.24 -1.88 -13.86
CA ASP A 83 21.22 -2.92 -13.87
C ASP A 83 20.00 -2.56 -13.01
N ILE A 84 20.06 -1.47 -12.24
CA ILE A 84 19.01 -1.03 -11.31
C ILE A 84 17.68 -0.68 -11.99
N PRO A 85 17.66 0.02 -13.14
CA PRO A 85 16.41 0.26 -13.88
C PRO A 85 15.71 -1.04 -14.28
N TYR A 86 16.46 -2.06 -14.73
CA TYR A 86 15.91 -3.36 -15.10
C TYR A 86 15.39 -4.12 -13.89
N ALA A 87 16.12 -4.09 -12.77
CA ALA A 87 15.66 -4.68 -11.50
C ALA A 87 14.35 -4.05 -11.02
N TYR A 88 14.22 -2.72 -11.15
CA TYR A 88 12.97 -2.01 -10.87
C TYR A 88 11.83 -2.41 -11.80
N CYS A 89 12.06 -2.49 -13.12
CA CYS A 89 11.06 -2.94 -14.07
C CYS A 89 10.56 -4.36 -13.74
N PHE A 90 11.49 -5.28 -13.45
CA PHE A 90 11.15 -6.64 -13.03
C PHE A 90 10.34 -6.66 -11.73
N PHE A 91 10.73 -5.86 -10.73
CA PHE A 91 9.99 -5.70 -9.49
C PHE A 91 8.56 -5.22 -9.73
N TYR A 92 8.37 -4.15 -10.52
CA TYR A 92 7.05 -3.58 -10.74
C TYR A 92 6.13 -4.52 -11.52
N VAL A 93 6.62 -5.09 -12.63
CA VAL A 93 5.85 -6.02 -13.48
C VAL A 93 5.48 -7.31 -12.72
N THR A 94 6.26 -7.71 -11.71
CA THR A 94 5.96 -8.89 -10.91
C THR A 94 5.04 -8.57 -9.73
N PHE A 95 5.39 -7.61 -8.89
CA PHE A 95 4.70 -7.38 -7.61
C PHE A 95 3.39 -6.60 -7.75
N VAL A 96 3.24 -5.73 -8.76
CA VAL A 96 1.99 -4.97 -8.94
C VAL A 96 0.82 -5.84 -9.38
N PRO A 97 0.96 -6.75 -10.37
CA PRO A 97 -0.12 -7.69 -10.70
C PRO A 97 -0.48 -8.61 -9.54
N LEU A 98 0.51 -9.11 -8.80
CA LEU A 98 0.26 -9.91 -7.59
C LEU A 98 -0.54 -9.11 -6.54
N ARG A 99 -0.19 -7.83 -6.35
CA ARG A 99 -0.91 -6.93 -5.43
C ARG A 99 -2.32 -6.61 -5.93
N TRP A 100 -2.53 -6.47 -7.24
CA TRP A 100 -3.86 -6.32 -7.83
C TRP A 100 -4.73 -7.53 -7.53
N ILE A 101 -4.23 -8.75 -7.74
CA ILE A 101 -4.95 -10.00 -7.44
C ILE A 101 -5.31 -10.05 -5.95
N TYR A 102 -4.34 -9.80 -5.07
CA TYR A 102 -4.55 -9.78 -3.62
C TYR A 102 -5.60 -8.75 -3.18
N TYR A 103 -5.55 -7.53 -3.71
CA TYR A 103 -6.51 -6.48 -3.36
C TYR A 103 -7.89 -6.71 -3.98
N ARG A 104 -7.99 -7.42 -5.10
CA ARG A 104 -9.27 -7.84 -5.66
C ARG A 104 -9.99 -8.79 -4.73
N PHE A 105 -9.28 -9.75 -4.14
CA PHE A 105 -9.83 -10.67 -3.12
C PHE A 105 -10.27 -9.94 -1.85
N LYS A 106 -9.48 -8.96 -1.39
CA LYS A 106 -9.83 -8.12 -0.23
C LYS A 106 -10.85 -7.01 -0.51
N LYS A 107 -11.37 -6.90 -1.75
CA LYS A 107 -12.22 -5.80 -2.23
C LYS A 107 -11.62 -4.39 -2.10
N SER A 108 -10.30 -4.28 -1.92
CA SER A 108 -9.55 -3.03 -1.73
C SER A 108 -8.79 -2.58 -2.99
N HIS A 109 -9.17 -3.09 -4.17
CA HIS A 109 -8.52 -2.81 -5.45
C HIS A 109 -8.45 -1.32 -5.85
N TYR A 110 -9.23 -0.44 -5.22
CA TYR A 110 -9.17 1.00 -5.45
C TYR A 110 -7.89 1.67 -4.93
N TYR A 111 -7.15 1.05 -4.02
CA TYR A 111 -5.82 1.55 -3.63
C TYR A 111 -4.82 1.55 -4.79
N LEU A 112 -5.02 0.72 -5.82
CA LEU A 112 -4.16 0.75 -7.02
C LEU A 112 -4.39 1.97 -7.92
N LEU A 113 -5.41 2.80 -7.63
CA LEU A 113 -5.61 4.09 -8.31
C LEU A 113 -4.82 5.23 -7.68
N ASP A 114 -4.11 4.98 -6.57
CA ASP A 114 -3.29 5.99 -5.92
C ASP A 114 -2.17 6.48 -6.83
N PHE A 115 -1.73 7.72 -6.60
CA PHE A 115 -0.78 8.43 -7.45
C PHE A 115 0.53 7.66 -7.67
N CYS A 116 0.99 6.90 -6.67
CA CYS A 116 2.21 6.13 -6.78
C CYS A 116 2.15 5.08 -7.90
N TYR A 117 1.01 4.40 -8.11
CA TYR A 117 0.84 3.46 -9.22
C TYR A 117 0.72 4.16 -10.57
N TYR A 118 0.12 5.34 -10.60
CA TYR A 118 0.07 6.17 -11.80
C TYR A 118 1.47 6.62 -12.21
N ALA A 119 2.23 7.21 -11.29
CA ALA A 119 3.59 7.67 -11.52
C ALA A 119 4.53 6.52 -11.91
N ASN A 120 4.50 5.40 -11.19
CA ASN A 120 5.35 4.25 -11.51
C ASN A 120 5.02 3.64 -12.89
N THR A 121 3.76 3.71 -13.34
CA THR A 121 3.42 3.31 -14.71
C THR A 121 4.07 4.22 -15.75
N ILE A 122 4.11 5.53 -15.50
CA ILE A 122 4.82 6.48 -16.36
C ILE A 122 6.32 6.20 -16.34
N PHE A 123 6.89 5.84 -15.18
CA PHE A 123 8.32 5.49 -15.08
C PHE A 123 8.65 4.26 -15.91
N LEU A 124 7.80 3.23 -15.92
CA LEU A 124 8.01 2.08 -16.80
C LEU A 124 7.96 2.45 -18.28
N VAL A 125 7.06 3.34 -18.68
CA VAL A 125 6.98 3.82 -20.06
C VAL A 125 8.25 4.57 -20.44
N ASP A 126 8.75 5.43 -19.55
CA ASP A 126 10.01 6.15 -19.74
C ASP A 126 11.18 5.18 -19.89
N LEU A 127 11.35 4.24 -18.95
CA LEU A 127 12.49 3.31 -18.93
C LEU A 127 12.46 2.27 -20.07
N LEU A 128 11.28 1.80 -20.49
CA LEU A 128 11.15 0.72 -21.47
C LEU A 128 10.96 1.23 -22.90
N LEU A 129 10.21 2.33 -23.10
CA LEU A 129 9.81 2.78 -24.43
C LEU A 129 10.53 4.07 -24.85
N TYR A 130 10.81 4.97 -23.92
CA TYR A 130 11.39 6.28 -24.22
C TYR A 130 12.63 6.63 -23.38
N PRO A 131 13.62 5.72 -23.19
CA PRO A 131 14.72 5.93 -22.26
C PRO A 131 15.70 7.05 -22.67
N LYS A 132 15.54 7.59 -23.88
CA LYS A 132 16.35 8.70 -24.41
C LYS A 132 15.66 10.07 -24.31
N ASN A 133 14.43 10.13 -23.82
CA ASN A 133 13.64 11.36 -23.81
C ASN A 133 13.89 12.16 -22.53
N GLU A 134 14.72 13.20 -22.62
CA GLU A 134 15.05 14.07 -21.48
C GLU A 134 13.81 14.71 -20.83
N LYS A 135 12.81 15.08 -21.63
CA LYS A 135 11.59 15.74 -21.13
C LYS A 135 10.78 14.81 -20.24
N LEU A 136 10.64 13.56 -20.66
CA LEU A 136 9.92 12.55 -19.90
C LEU A 136 10.72 12.17 -18.62
N PHE A 137 12.04 12.05 -18.75
CA PHE A 137 12.94 11.85 -17.62
C PHE A 137 12.78 12.94 -16.54
N MET A 138 12.72 14.22 -16.93
CA MET A 138 12.53 15.33 -15.98
C MET A 138 11.21 15.25 -15.22
N VAL A 139 10.13 14.90 -15.92
CA VAL A 139 8.81 14.71 -15.31
C VAL A 139 8.85 13.54 -14.31
N CYS A 140 9.46 12.42 -14.72
CA CYS A 140 9.58 11.25 -13.88
C CYS A 140 10.45 11.50 -12.64
N PHE A 141 11.57 12.21 -12.82
CA PHE A 141 12.46 12.64 -11.74
C PHE A 141 11.73 13.51 -10.71
N SER A 142 10.95 14.49 -11.19
CA SER A 142 10.13 15.35 -10.32
C SER A 142 9.11 14.54 -9.51
N PHE A 143 8.45 13.56 -10.12
CA PHE A 143 7.52 12.69 -9.40
C PHE A 143 8.18 11.77 -8.38
N ALA A 144 9.34 11.21 -8.72
CA ALA A 144 10.07 10.30 -7.85
C ALA A 144 10.60 11.01 -6.59
N GLU A 145 11.31 12.14 -6.76
CA GLU A 145 11.92 12.91 -5.67
C GLU A 145 10.92 13.85 -4.96
N GLY A 146 9.80 14.19 -5.61
CA GLY A 146 8.76 15.03 -5.04
C GLY A 146 7.70 14.19 -4.31
N PRO A 147 6.50 14.01 -4.90
CA PRO A 147 5.37 13.38 -4.23
C PRO A 147 5.63 11.96 -3.71
N LEU A 148 6.43 11.13 -4.40
CA LEU A 148 6.71 9.76 -3.94
C LEU A 148 7.66 9.73 -2.73
N ALA A 149 8.73 10.51 -2.74
CA ALA A 149 9.62 10.62 -1.59
C ALA A 149 8.89 11.23 -0.37
N TRP A 150 8.08 12.26 -0.58
CA TRP A 150 7.27 12.85 0.49
C TRP A 150 6.23 11.88 1.05
N ALA A 151 5.64 11.04 0.20
CA ALA A 151 4.71 10.01 0.63
C ALA A 151 5.35 9.02 1.63
N LEU A 152 6.65 8.69 1.50
CA LEU A 152 7.34 7.86 2.50
C LEU A 152 7.29 8.48 3.90
N ILE A 153 7.45 9.80 3.99
CA ILE A 153 7.47 10.55 5.25
C ILE A 153 6.03 10.73 5.77
N VAL A 154 5.12 11.23 4.94
CA VAL A 154 3.75 11.57 5.33
C VAL A 154 2.97 10.33 5.75
N TRP A 155 3.07 9.24 4.98
CA TRP A 155 2.38 7.98 5.27
C TRP A 155 3.19 7.05 6.18
N ARG A 156 4.36 7.49 6.65
CA ARG A 156 5.31 6.71 7.47
C ARG A 156 5.53 5.30 6.93
N CYS A 157 5.76 5.21 5.62
CA CYS A 157 6.03 3.94 4.94
C CYS A 157 7.27 3.29 5.56
N SER A 158 7.04 2.24 6.34
CA SER A 158 8.11 1.55 7.06
C SER A 158 8.56 0.34 6.26
N LEU A 159 9.88 0.19 6.10
CA LEU A 159 10.49 -0.98 5.47
C LEU A 159 10.45 -2.17 6.43
N VAL A 160 9.37 -2.93 6.38
CA VAL A 160 9.12 -4.08 7.28
C VAL A 160 9.22 -5.38 6.49
N PHE A 161 10.34 -6.10 6.64
CA PHE A 161 10.57 -7.34 5.90
C PHE A 161 9.65 -8.49 6.31
N SER A 162 9.03 -8.44 7.49
CA SER A 162 8.05 -9.46 7.90
C SER A 162 6.68 -9.32 7.22
N SER A 163 6.47 -8.28 6.41
CA SER A 163 5.19 -8.04 5.72
C SER A 163 5.43 -7.61 4.28
N VAL A 164 5.05 -8.48 3.32
CA VAL A 164 5.18 -8.19 1.88
C VAL A 164 4.46 -6.91 1.49
N ASP A 165 3.27 -6.65 2.04
CA ASP A 165 2.48 -5.46 1.69
C ASP A 165 3.20 -4.16 2.11
N LYS A 166 3.77 -4.12 3.31
CA LYS A 166 4.56 -2.96 3.80
C LYS A 166 5.86 -2.82 3.02
N LEU A 167 6.56 -3.93 2.76
CA LEU A 167 7.79 -3.95 1.97
C LEU A 167 7.55 -3.41 0.56
N VAL A 168 6.58 -3.97 -0.17
CA VAL A 168 6.23 -3.53 -1.53
C VAL A 168 5.74 -2.08 -1.53
N SER A 169 4.97 -1.66 -0.53
CA SER A 169 4.53 -0.27 -0.40
C SER A 169 5.72 0.68 -0.23
N ALA A 170 6.69 0.36 0.63
CA ALA A 170 7.90 1.16 0.80
C ALA A 170 8.74 1.19 -0.49
N LEU A 171 8.94 0.04 -1.15
CA LEU A 171 9.74 -0.07 -2.37
C LEU A 171 9.14 0.67 -3.57
N ILE A 172 7.81 0.68 -3.73
CA ILE A 172 7.13 1.44 -4.83
C ILE A 172 7.37 2.95 -4.72
N HIS A 173 7.59 3.47 -3.51
CA HIS A 173 7.89 4.88 -3.30
C HIS A 173 9.40 5.16 -3.28
N LEU A 174 10.21 4.23 -2.79
CA LEU A 174 11.66 4.40 -2.63
C LEU A 174 12.45 4.10 -3.92
N LEU A 175 12.12 3.01 -4.62
CA LEU A 175 12.90 2.54 -5.77
C LEU A 175 12.95 3.55 -6.92
N PRO A 176 11.86 4.24 -7.30
CA PRO A 176 11.92 5.18 -8.40
C PRO A 176 12.96 6.29 -8.22
N GLY A 177 13.01 6.91 -7.03
CA GLY A 177 14.01 7.96 -6.75
C GLY A 177 15.43 7.43 -6.93
N LEU A 178 15.68 6.23 -6.39
CA LEU A 178 16.97 5.56 -6.55
C LEU A 178 17.30 5.24 -8.02
N VAL A 179 16.34 4.77 -8.82
CA VAL A 179 16.53 4.48 -10.24
C VAL A 179 16.89 5.74 -11.01
N PHE A 180 16.11 6.81 -10.87
CA PHE A 180 16.38 8.06 -11.58
C PHE A 180 17.69 8.72 -11.11
N PHE A 181 18.01 8.59 -9.81
CA PHE A 181 19.30 9.02 -9.27
C PHE A 181 20.48 8.25 -9.88
N THR A 182 20.40 6.91 -9.96
CA THR A 182 21.48 6.09 -10.55
C THR A 182 21.69 6.38 -12.03
N ILE A 183 20.63 6.59 -12.81
CA ILE A 183 20.74 6.96 -14.22
C ILE A 183 21.47 8.30 -14.35
N ARG A 184 21.09 9.29 -13.53
CA ARG A 184 21.65 10.64 -13.62
C ARG A 184 23.10 10.74 -13.12
N TRP A 185 23.46 10.05 -12.04
CA TRP A 185 24.77 10.21 -11.39
C TRP A 185 25.75 9.07 -11.63
N TRP A 186 25.28 7.85 -11.91
CA TRP A 186 26.15 6.67 -12.02
C TRP A 186 26.21 6.07 -13.43
N ASN A 187 25.30 6.44 -14.34
CA ASN A 187 25.33 5.99 -15.73
C ASN A 187 25.54 7.17 -16.71
N PRO A 188 26.77 7.72 -16.77
CA PRO A 188 27.06 8.83 -17.68
C PRO A 188 26.83 8.44 -19.15
N ALA A 189 26.98 7.18 -19.54
CA ALA A 189 26.76 6.75 -20.93
C ALA A 189 25.28 6.82 -21.35
N THR A 190 24.36 6.36 -20.50
CA THR A 190 22.90 6.51 -20.75
C THR A 190 22.49 7.97 -20.67
N PHE A 191 23.07 8.73 -19.74
CA PHE A 191 22.80 10.15 -19.59
C PHE A 191 23.29 10.97 -20.80
N GLU A 192 24.54 10.75 -21.23
CA GLU A 192 25.13 11.38 -22.43
C GLU A 192 24.36 11.01 -23.71
N ALA A 193 23.83 9.80 -23.81
CA ALA A 193 23.00 9.38 -24.94
C ALA A 193 21.65 10.15 -25.03
N MET A 194 21.18 10.79 -23.95
CA MET A 194 20.02 11.70 -23.99
C MET A 194 20.36 13.07 -24.61
N HIS A 195 21.65 13.42 -24.74
CA HIS A 195 22.13 14.73 -25.17
C HIS A 195 22.74 14.73 -26.59
N GLN A 196 22.43 13.73 -27.42
CA GLN A 196 23.12 13.52 -28.71
C GLN A 196 22.81 14.54 -29.83
N GLU A 197 22.01 15.57 -29.60
CA GLU A 197 21.89 16.71 -30.52
C GLU A 197 22.39 18.00 -29.84
N GLU A 198 23.50 18.52 -30.36
CA GLU A 198 24.06 19.86 -30.11
C GLU A 198 24.57 20.17 -28.69
N THR A 199 25.68 19.56 -28.26
CA THR A 199 26.95 20.27 -27.97
C THR A 199 27.91 19.41 -27.17
N SER A 200 29.06 19.13 -27.78
CA SER A 200 30.22 18.54 -27.14
C SER A 200 30.84 19.52 -26.12
N ARG A 201 30.48 19.40 -24.85
CA ARG A 201 31.33 19.76 -23.70
C ARG A 201 30.73 19.09 -22.48
N ARG A 202 31.56 18.46 -21.66
CA ARG A 202 31.16 17.89 -20.36
C ARG A 202 30.56 19.02 -19.51
N VAL A 203 29.23 19.14 -19.47
CA VAL A 203 28.53 20.11 -18.63
C VAL A 203 27.40 19.37 -17.94
N SER A 204 27.49 19.26 -16.63
CA SER A 204 26.52 18.58 -15.77
C SER A 204 25.15 19.27 -15.86
N TRP A 205 24.10 18.46 -16.01
CA TRP A 205 22.72 18.91 -16.02
C TRP A 205 22.27 19.46 -14.65
N PRO A 206 21.56 20.60 -14.55
CA PRO A 206 21.16 21.50 -15.62
C PRO A 206 21.98 22.80 -15.56
N TYR A 207 23.22 22.80 -16.04
CA TYR A 207 24.01 24.05 -16.19
C TYR A 207 24.19 24.47 -17.67
N GLY A 208 23.66 23.69 -18.63
CA GLY A 208 23.65 24.04 -20.07
C GLY A 208 22.29 24.51 -20.59
N VAL A 209 21.23 24.48 -19.77
CA VAL A 209 19.93 25.08 -20.11
C VAL A 209 19.90 26.47 -19.50
N GLU A 210 20.29 27.49 -20.27
CA GLU A 210 20.28 28.89 -19.80
C GLU A 210 18.86 29.40 -19.49
N ASP A 211 17.84 28.69 -19.98
CA ASP A 211 16.43 29.04 -19.80
C ASP A 211 15.82 28.42 -18.53
N LYS A 212 15.82 29.20 -17.44
CA LYS A 212 15.06 28.89 -16.20
C LYS A 212 13.60 28.53 -16.47
N SER A 213 13.00 29.10 -17.53
CA SER A 213 11.64 28.81 -17.97
C SER A 213 11.46 27.36 -18.42
N TYR A 214 12.45 26.78 -19.12
CA TYR A 214 12.41 25.39 -19.59
C TYR A 214 12.41 24.41 -18.40
N LEU A 215 13.33 24.61 -17.45
CA LEU A 215 13.40 23.79 -16.24
C LEU A 215 12.12 23.88 -15.42
N MET A 216 11.59 25.09 -15.20
CA MET A 216 10.32 25.26 -14.49
C MET A 216 9.14 24.60 -15.22
N THR A 217 9.15 24.60 -16.55
CA THR A 217 8.10 23.94 -17.34
C THR A 217 8.11 22.44 -17.10
N TRP A 218 9.27 21.78 -17.25
CA TRP A 218 9.34 20.32 -17.23
C TRP A 218 9.51 19.69 -15.83
N LEU A 219 10.08 20.42 -14.86
CA LEU A 219 10.23 19.93 -13.48
C LEU A 219 9.07 20.33 -12.57
N PHE A 220 8.33 21.38 -12.90
CA PHE A 220 7.25 21.89 -12.04
C PHE A 220 5.90 21.90 -12.74
N TRP A 221 5.72 22.67 -13.82
CA TRP A 221 4.39 22.88 -14.42
C TRP A 221 3.81 21.63 -15.08
N VAL A 222 4.58 20.90 -15.88
CA VAL A 222 4.13 19.65 -16.52
C VAL A 222 3.83 18.57 -15.47
N PRO A 223 4.71 18.30 -14.48
CA PRO A 223 4.39 17.42 -13.37
C PRO A 223 3.15 17.85 -12.59
N LEU A 224 3.00 19.15 -12.31
CA LEU A 224 1.82 19.68 -11.63
C LEU A 224 0.55 19.42 -12.44
N PHE A 225 0.57 19.68 -13.75
CA PHE A 225 -0.56 19.39 -14.62
C PHE A 225 -0.91 17.90 -14.64
N ALA A 226 0.08 17.03 -14.81
CA ALA A 226 -0.13 15.58 -14.79
C ALA A 226 -0.63 15.08 -13.42
N TYR A 227 -0.19 15.69 -12.32
CA TYR A 227 -0.74 15.43 -10.99
C TYR A 227 -2.20 15.88 -10.86
N THR A 228 -2.54 17.08 -11.33
CA THR A 228 -3.94 17.58 -11.33
C THR A 228 -4.85 16.74 -12.22
N LEU A 229 -4.35 16.25 -13.35
CA LEU A 229 -5.06 15.34 -14.22
C LEU A 229 -5.35 14.02 -13.51
N TRP A 230 -4.35 13.44 -12.83
CA TRP A 230 -4.56 12.27 -11.99
C TRP A 230 -5.60 12.54 -10.90
N GLN A 231 -5.53 13.68 -10.21
CA GLN A 231 -6.48 14.05 -9.16
C GLN A 231 -7.92 14.14 -9.70
N ALA A 232 -8.11 14.76 -10.87
CA ALA A 232 -9.40 14.86 -11.53
C ALA A 232 -9.95 13.49 -11.98
N LEU A 233 -9.09 12.65 -12.55
CA LEU A 233 -9.44 11.27 -12.94
C LEU A 233 -9.81 10.43 -11.71
N TYR A 234 -9.06 10.56 -10.61
CA TYR A 234 -9.36 9.87 -9.36
C TYR A 234 -10.75 10.26 -8.87
N PHE A 235 -11.02 11.57 -8.78
CA PHE A 235 -12.32 12.10 -8.34
C PHE A 235 -13.46 11.59 -9.22
N LEU A 236 -13.30 11.63 -10.55
CA LEU A 236 -14.30 11.13 -11.48
C LEU A 236 -14.57 9.62 -11.29
N ILE A 237 -13.53 8.81 -11.15
CA ILE A 237 -13.66 7.35 -11.04
C ILE A 237 -14.26 6.95 -9.68
N VAL A 238 -13.79 7.55 -8.59
CA VAL A 238 -14.16 7.12 -7.24
C VAL A 238 -15.47 7.79 -6.79
N ASP A 239 -15.56 9.12 -6.92
CA ASP A 239 -16.67 9.90 -6.35
C ASP A 239 -17.85 10.10 -7.30
N VAL A 240 -17.64 10.04 -8.62
CA VAL A 240 -18.75 10.15 -9.58
C VAL A 240 -19.22 8.76 -10.01
N LEU A 241 -18.33 7.98 -10.63
CA LEU A 241 -18.72 6.71 -11.28
C LEU A 241 -19.05 5.59 -10.29
N ARG A 242 -18.38 5.55 -9.13
CA ARG A 242 -18.48 4.40 -8.21
C ARG A 242 -19.11 4.71 -6.87
N ARG A 243 -19.60 5.93 -6.67
CA ARG A 243 -20.33 6.34 -5.45
C ARG A 243 -21.45 5.39 -5.08
N GLN A 244 -22.29 4.99 -6.05
CA GLN A 244 -23.41 4.07 -5.77
C GLN A 244 -22.95 2.66 -5.38
N ARG A 245 -21.80 2.19 -5.87
CA ARG A 245 -21.24 0.88 -5.53
C ARG A 245 -20.52 0.88 -4.18
N LEU A 246 -19.81 1.97 -3.88
CA LEU A 246 -19.19 2.24 -2.58
C LEU A 246 -20.22 2.41 -1.45
N LEU A 247 -21.40 2.96 -1.76
CA LEU A 247 -22.52 3.06 -0.82
C LEU A 247 -23.22 1.71 -0.60
N ARG A 248 -23.19 0.81 -1.60
CA ARG A 248 -23.84 -0.51 -1.54
C ARG A 248 -22.99 -1.56 -0.83
N ASP A 249 -21.66 -1.50 -0.97
CA ASP A 249 -20.71 -2.40 -0.31
C ASP A 249 -19.82 -1.64 0.70
N PRO A 250 -20.15 -1.64 2.02
CA PRO A 250 -19.37 -0.94 3.02
C PRO A 250 -17.96 -1.53 3.24
N GLU A 251 -17.72 -2.78 2.82
CA GLU A 251 -16.41 -3.45 2.91
C GLU A 251 -15.36 -2.93 1.92
N VAL A 252 -15.77 -2.17 0.91
CA VAL A 252 -14.84 -1.60 -0.09
C VAL A 252 -14.12 -0.41 0.51
N MET A 253 -12.82 -0.56 0.74
CA MET A 253 -11.95 0.48 1.29
C MET A 253 -11.26 1.28 0.17
N THR A 254 -11.30 2.60 0.28
CA THR A 254 -10.55 3.56 -0.56
C THR A 254 -9.63 4.39 0.31
N SER A 255 -8.58 4.97 -0.28
CA SER A 255 -7.64 5.87 0.39
C SER A 255 -8.34 7.06 1.05
N TYR A 256 -9.45 7.54 0.48
CA TYR A 256 -10.29 8.58 1.09
C TYR A 256 -11.00 8.09 2.36
N ARG A 257 -11.59 6.89 2.36
CA ARG A 257 -12.21 6.33 3.59
C ARG A 257 -11.18 6.03 4.67
N PHE A 258 -10.02 5.52 4.28
CA PHE A 258 -8.90 5.31 5.20
C PHE A 258 -8.40 6.63 5.77
N GLY A 259 -8.22 7.65 4.92
CA GLY A 259 -7.85 9.00 5.32
C GLY A 259 -8.85 9.62 6.29
N VAL A 260 -10.15 9.48 6.07
CA VAL A 260 -11.21 9.98 6.96
C VAL A 260 -11.25 9.23 8.30
N LEU A 261 -11.02 7.91 8.31
CA LEU A 261 -10.90 7.12 9.54
C LEU A 261 -9.62 7.47 10.32
N PHE A 262 -8.54 7.84 9.64
CA PHE A 262 -7.27 8.27 10.25
C PHE A 262 -7.29 9.77 10.65
N GLN A 263 -8.16 10.58 10.04
CA GLN A 263 -8.28 12.03 10.22
C GLN A 263 -8.83 12.47 11.58
N HIS A 264 -9.37 11.55 12.40
CA HIS A 264 -9.72 11.88 13.79
C HIS A 264 -8.50 12.15 14.70
N GLY A 265 -7.26 12.08 14.17
CA GLY A 265 -6.04 12.33 14.96
C GLY A 265 -5.17 13.54 14.57
N TYR A 266 -5.11 13.98 13.31
CA TYR A 266 -3.92 14.75 12.86
C TYR A 266 -4.10 15.74 11.70
N LEU A 267 -5.31 16.26 11.43
CA LEU A 267 -5.49 17.20 10.31
C LEU A 267 -5.53 18.66 10.77
N HIS A 268 -4.35 19.24 11.01
CA HIS A 268 -4.23 20.71 11.06
C HIS A 268 -2.96 21.29 10.42
N THR A 269 -2.06 20.49 9.83
CA THR A 269 -0.69 20.98 9.52
C THR A 269 -0.17 20.76 8.09
N CYS A 270 -0.83 20.05 7.18
CA CYS A 270 -0.17 19.66 5.91
C CYS A 270 -0.62 20.38 4.62
N GLY A 271 -1.44 21.43 4.72
CA GLY A 271 -2.03 22.08 3.53
C GLY A 271 -1.17 23.12 2.80
N LEU A 272 -0.05 23.59 3.35
CA LEU A 272 0.65 24.79 2.84
C LEU A 272 2.17 24.70 2.69
N THR A 273 2.79 23.55 2.99
CA THR A 273 4.27 23.42 2.96
C THR A 273 4.83 22.87 1.64
N ILE A 274 4.02 22.82 0.58
CA ILE A 274 4.43 22.30 -0.75
C ILE A 274 5.37 23.28 -1.49
N CYS A 275 5.57 24.52 -1.02
CA CYS A 275 6.34 25.53 -1.76
C CYS A 275 7.66 26.02 -1.14
N VAL A 276 8.02 25.68 0.12
CA VAL A 276 9.18 26.33 0.79
C VAL A 276 10.42 25.41 0.89
N GLY A 277 10.26 24.09 0.83
CA GLY A 277 11.36 23.14 1.01
C GLY A 277 12.41 23.14 -0.10
N PHE A 278 11.97 23.31 -1.36
CA PHE A 278 12.88 23.29 -2.53
C PHE A 278 13.79 24.52 -2.61
N TYR A 279 13.36 25.67 -2.11
CA TYR A 279 14.19 26.89 -2.11
C TYR A 279 15.27 26.87 -1.02
N CYS A 280 15.00 26.20 0.11
CA CYS A 280 15.89 26.21 1.29
C CYS A 280 17.00 25.15 1.25
N ALA A 281 16.79 24.03 0.53
CA ALA A 281 17.81 23.01 0.32
C ALA A 281 18.82 23.39 -0.80
N TYR A 282 18.40 24.22 -1.77
CA TYR A 282 19.27 24.72 -2.82
C TYR A 282 20.21 25.84 -2.33
N ASN A 283 19.77 26.68 -1.39
CA ASN A 283 20.57 27.82 -0.90
C ASN A 283 21.57 27.48 0.23
N ARG A 284 21.45 26.31 0.88
CA ARG A 284 22.31 25.99 2.05
C ARG A 284 23.68 25.43 1.67
N ASN A 285 23.95 25.17 0.39
CA ASN A 285 25.25 24.74 -0.12
C ASN A 285 26.09 25.88 -0.75
N LEU A 286 25.61 27.12 -0.74
CA LEU A 286 26.37 28.30 -1.22
C LEU A 286 27.01 29.13 -0.10
N SER A 287 26.90 28.71 1.17
CA SER A 287 27.43 29.47 2.32
C SER A 287 28.64 28.83 3.00
N THR A 288 29.15 27.71 2.47
CA THR A 288 30.32 26.99 3.01
C THR A 288 31.29 26.53 1.93
N LEU A 289 31.42 27.29 0.86
CA LEU A 289 32.56 27.27 -0.08
C LEU A 289 32.98 28.71 -0.39
#